data_AF-A0A958KY70-F1
#
_entry.id   AF-A0A958KY70-F1
#
_cell.length_a   1.000
_cell.length_b   1.000
_cell.length_c   1.000
_cell.angle_alpha   90.00
_cell.angle_beta   90.00
_cell.angle_gamma   90.00
#
_symmetry.space_group_name_H-M   'P 1'
#
loop_
_entity.id
_entity.type
_entity.pdbx_description
1 polymer ?
#
loop_
_entity_poly.entity_id
_entity_poly.type
_entity_poly.pdbx_seq_one_letter_code
_entity_poly.pdbx_strand_id
1 'polypeptide(L)' 'MQITEHHKHRLEQRLVELIDYYRGIVMDTIESEMGSSPNWKFMRSRLLKALGDRGLSGKVQEILDAEIKVEGVANEQR' A
#
# COMPACT_ATOMS: atom_id res chain seq x y z
N MET A 1 -10.01 25.68 2.94
CA MET A 1 -9.42 24.67 3.86
C MET A 1 -10.03 23.27 3.72
N GLN A 2 -11.35 23.08 3.52
CA GLN A 2 -11.94 21.73 3.31
C GLN A 2 -11.56 21.04 1.98
N ILE A 3 -11.31 21.80 0.91
CA ILE A 3 -10.99 21.26 -0.42
C ILE A 3 -9.63 20.56 -0.47
N THR A 4 -8.65 21.02 0.32
CA THR A 4 -7.31 20.45 0.40
C THR A 4 -7.28 19.13 1.16
N GLU A 5 -8.03 19.02 2.26
CA GLU A 5 -8.17 17.77 3.01
C GLU A 5 -8.92 16.69 2.20
N HIS A 6 -9.97 17.09 1.48
CA HIS A 6 -10.66 16.17 0.57
C HIS A 6 -9.75 15.70 -0.59
N HIS A 7 -8.87 16.56 -1.10
CA HIS A 7 -7.90 16.17 -2.13
C HIS A 7 -6.84 15.22 -1.59
N LYS A 8 -6.33 15.46 -0.38
CA LYS A 8 -5.36 14.59 0.30
C LYS A 8 -5.94 13.19 0.53
N HIS A 9 -7.14 13.10 1.09
CA HIS A 9 -7.79 11.81 1.31
C HIS A 9 -8.07 11.06 0.00
N ARG A 10 -8.47 11.78 -1.06
CA ARG A 10 -8.66 11.17 -2.37
C ARG A 10 -7.35 10.67 -2.99
N LEU A 11 -6.24 11.38 -2.77
CA LEU A 11 -4.92 10.96 -3.24
C LEU A 11 -4.45 9.71 -2.49
N GLU A 12 -4.59 9.70 -1.16
CA GLU A 12 -4.30 8.57 -0.29
C GLU A 12 -5.05 7.31 -0.76
N GLN A 13 -6.37 7.41 -0.95
CA GLN A 13 -7.19 6.30 -1.45
C GLN A 13 -6.68 5.77 -2.80
N ARG A 14 -6.37 6.65 -3.76
CA ARG A 14 -5.86 6.25 -5.08
C ARG A 14 -4.49 5.59 -5.00
N LEU A 15 -3.63 6.01 -4.06
CA LEU A 15 -2.33 5.39 -3.84
C LEU A 15 -2.48 4.01 -3.22
N VAL A 16 -3.39 3.84 -2.26
CA VAL A 16 -3.71 2.53 -1.68
C VAL A 16 -4.26 1.58 -2.74
N GLU A 17 -5.20 2.04 -3.57
CA GLU A 17 -5.73 1.26 -4.70
C GLU A 17 -4.63 0.82 -5.68
N LEU A 18 -3.67 1.71 -5.97
CA LEU A 18 -2.54 1.41 -6.84
C LEU A 18 -1.63 0.32 -6.25
N ILE A 19 -1.38 0.37 -4.94
CA ILE A 19 -0.56 -0.63 -4.24
C ILE A 19 -1.26 -1.99 -4.27
N ASP A 20 -2.57 -2.02 -3.99
CA ASP A 20 -3.36 -3.26 -4.02
C ASP A 20 -3.42 -3.87 -5.42
N TYR A 21 -3.53 -3.04 -6.46
CA TYR A 21 -3.47 -3.46 -7.85
C TYR A 21 -2.15 -4.17 -8.18
N TYR A 22 -1.00 -3.53 -7.87
CA TYR A 22 0.31 -4.13 -8.11
C TYR A 22 0.59 -5.35 -7.24
N ARG A 23 0.07 -5.39 -6.00
CA ARG A 23 0.12 -6.60 -5.17
C ARG A 23 -0.55 -7.77 -5.88
N GLY A 24 -1.72 -7.55 -6.49
CA GLY A 24 -2.42 -8.55 -7.31
C GLY A 24 -1.55 -9.05 -8.45
N ILE A 25 -1.01 -8.14 -9.28
CA ILE A 25 -0.13 -8.49 -10.40
C ILE A 25 1.06 -9.34 -9.94
N VAL A 26 1.74 -8.93 -8.87
CA VAL A 26 2.91 -9.64 -8.34
C VAL A 26 2.51 -11.05 -7.87
N MET A 27 1.39 -11.17 -7.15
CA MET A 27 0.91 -12.47 -6.68
C MET A 27 0.55 -13.39 -7.86
N ASP A 28 -0.18 -12.89 -8.84
CA ASP A 28 -0.61 -13.65 -10.01
C ASP A 28 0.59 -14.11 -10.86
N THR A 29 1.58 -13.24 -11.03
CA THR A 29 2.81 -13.54 -11.78
C THR A 29 3.64 -14.62 -11.07
N ILE A 30 3.77 -14.53 -9.74
CA ILE A 30 4.50 -15.57 -8.99
C ILE A 30 3.72 -16.88 -9.00
N GLU A 31 2.39 -16.83 -8.88
CA GLU A 31 1.54 -18.02 -8.92
C GLU A 31 1.59 -18.72 -10.28
N SER A 32 1.66 -17.98 -11.40
CA SER A 32 1.79 -18.58 -12.73
C SER A 32 3.10 -19.35 -12.91
N GLU A 33 4.20 -18.85 -12.36
CA GLU A 33 5.53 -19.46 -12.48
C GLU A 33 5.77 -20.57 -11.44
N MET A 34 5.23 -20.42 -10.23
CA MET A 34 5.58 -21.24 -9.07
C MET A 34 4.40 -21.95 -8.39
N GLY A 35 3.18 -21.81 -8.90
CA GLY A 35 1.97 -22.36 -8.28
C GLY A 35 1.96 -23.89 -8.18
N SER A 36 2.73 -24.58 -9.03
CA SER A 36 2.91 -26.03 -8.99
C SER A 36 3.95 -26.50 -7.96
N SER A 37 4.70 -25.58 -7.34
CA SER A 37 5.69 -25.91 -6.33
C SER A 37 5.04 -26.56 -5.11
N PRO A 38 5.61 -27.65 -4.54
CA PRO A 38 5.09 -28.26 -3.32
C PRO A 38 5.10 -27.29 -2.13
N ASN A 39 5.93 -26.25 -2.19
CA ASN A 39 6.03 -25.21 -1.16
C ASN A 39 5.16 -23.98 -1.44
N TRP A 40 4.36 -23.96 -2.53
CA TRP A 40 3.57 -22.80 -2.94
C TRP A 40 2.69 -22.27 -1.82
N LYS A 41 1.97 -23.16 -1.11
CA LYS A 41 1.09 -22.75 0.01
C LYS A 41 1.83 -21.94 1.08
N PHE A 42 3.04 -22.35 1.44
CA PHE A 42 3.86 -21.65 2.43
C PHE A 42 4.41 -20.33 1.86
N MET A 43 4.90 -20.36 0.62
CA MET A 43 5.43 -19.17 -0.03
C MET A 43 4.34 -18.10 -0.24
N ARG A 44 3.16 -18.49 -0.72
CA ARG A 44 1.97 -17.64 -0.86
C ARG A 44 1.60 -16.98 0.46
N SER A 45 1.59 -17.72 1.55
CA SER A 45 1.33 -17.17 2.89
C SER A 45 2.37 -16.12 3.31
N ARG A 46 3.66 -16.39 3.06
CA ARG A 46 4.76 -15.44 3.33
C ARG A 46 4.66 -14.19 2.46
N LEU A 47 4.34 -14.34 1.17
CA LEU A 47 4.15 -13.24 0.24
C LEU A 47 2.96 -12.37 0.63
N LEU A 48 1.81 -12.97 0.96
CA LEU A 48 0.65 -12.21 1.45
C LEU A 48 0.96 -11.43 2.71
N LYS A 49 1.73 -12.02 3.64
CA LYS A 49 2.16 -11.30 4.85
C LYS A 49 3.14 -10.16 4.52
N ALA A 50 4.08 -10.38 3.61
CA ALA A 50 5.08 -9.40 3.23
C ALA A 50 4.51 -8.25 2.39
N LEU A 51 3.51 -8.51 1.56
CA LEU A 51 2.89 -7.54 0.66
C LEU A 51 1.60 -6.92 1.23
N GLY A 52 1.01 -7.49 2.27
CA GLY A 52 -0.24 -7.02 2.87
C GLY A 52 -0.08 -5.91 3.91
N ASP A 53 -1.13 -5.71 4.69
CA ASP A 53 -1.32 -4.57 5.60
C ASP A 53 -0.28 -4.46 6.72
N ARG A 54 0.38 -5.57 7.09
CA ARG A 54 1.47 -5.58 8.08
C ARG A 54 2.86 -5.55 7.45
N GLY A 55 2.94 -5.50 6.13
CA GLY A 55 4.15 -5.50 5.33
C GLY A 55 4.24 -4.25 4.47
N LEU A 56 4.42 -4.43 3.16
CA LEU A 56 4.62 -3.34 2.20
C LEU A 56 3.45 -2.34 2.20
N SER A 57 2.20 -2.79 2.08
CA SER A 57 1.04 -1.87 2.06
C SER A 57 0.97 -1.03 3.33
N GLY A 58 1.16 -1.64 4.50
CA GLY A 58 1.19 -0.91 5.77
C GLY A 58 2.32 0.11 5.85
N LYS A 59 3.53 -0.26 5.42
CA LYS A 59 4.67 0.67 5.40
C LYS A 59 4.45 1.85 4.47
N VAL A 60 3.81 1.65 3.33
CA VAL A 60 3.49 2.76 2.43
C VAL A 60 2.41 3.65 3.04
N GLN A 61 1.36 3.08 3.65
CA GLN A 61 0.34 3.86 4.36
C GLN A 61 0.96 4.71 5.49
N GLU A 62 1.85 4.13 6.31
CA GLU A 62 2.58 4.87 7.36
C GLU A 62 3.36 6.08 6.79
N ILE A 63 4.02 5.91 5.64
CA ILE A 63 4.75 6.99 4.97
C ILE A 63 3.77 8.06 4.46
N LEU A 64 2.68 7.65 3.81
CA LEU A 64 1.66 8.58 3.31
C LEU A 64 1.03 9.39 4.46
N ASP A 65 0.69 8.73 5.57
CA ASP A 65 0.15 9.38 6.76
C ASP A 65 1.14 10.39 7.36
N ALA A 66 2.43 10.06 7.38
CA ALA A 66 3.48 10.93 7.88
C ALA A 66 3.66 12.18 7.00
N GLU A 67 3.79 12.00 5.69
CA GLU A 67 3.97 13.10 4.73
C GLU A 67 2.73 14.03 4.67
N ILE A 68 1.53 13.45 4.66
CA ILE A 68 0.27 14.22 4.64
C ILE A 68 0.09 15.05 5.93
N LYS A 69 0.53 14.53 7.08
CA LYS A 69 0.55 15.26 8.37
C LYS A 69 1.55 16.41 8.38
N VAL A 70 2.76 16.22 7.84
CA VAL A 70 3.82 17.25 7.84
C VAL A 70 3.38 18.51 7.08
N GLU A 71 2.64 18.39 5.99
CA GLU A 71 2.10 19.54 5.25
C GLU A 71 0.96 20.29 5.95
N GLY A 72 0.24 19.65 6.87
CA GLY A 72 -0.82 20.31 7.66
C GLY A 72 -0.26 21.31 8.67
N VAL A 73 0.86 20.96 9.32
CA VAL A 73 1.48 21.77 10.38
C VAL A 73 2.24 22.98 9.81
N ALA A 74 2.84 22.84 8.62
CA ALA A 74 3.58 23.93 7.98
C ALA A 74 2.69 25.10 7.52
N ASN A 75 1.41 24.85 7.24
CA ASN A 75 0.44 25.87 6.81
C ASN A 75 -0.33 26.54 7.96
N GLU A 76 -0.28 26.00 9.18
CA GLU A 76 -0.90 26.62 10.37
C GLU A 76 0.04 27.61 11.08
N GLN A 77 1.32 27.66 10.71
CA GLN A 77 2.33 28.55 11.28
C GLN A 77 2.61 29.81 10.43
N ARG A 78 1.79 30.08 9.40
CA ARG A 78 1.85 31.29 8.56
C ARG A 78 0.53 32.05 8.62
#